data_AF-A0AAW0Y914-F1
#
_entry.id   AF-A0AAW0Y914-F1
#
_cell.length_a   1.000
_cell.length_b   1.000
_cell.length_c   1.000
_cell.angle_alpha   90.00
_cell.angle_beta   90.00
_cell.angle_gamma   90.00
#
_symmetry.space_group_name_H-M   'P 1'
#
loop_
_entity.id
_entity.type
_entity.pdbx_description
1 polymer ?
#
loop_
_entity_poly.entity_id
_entity_poly.type
_entity_poly.pdbx_seq_one_letter_code
_entity_poly.pdbx_strand_id
1 'polypeptide(L)'
;GSEDQVPQLEALMQLLVRLNWTSVAVAAPSIQVLQQFGHLAAQSRVCVGAEAILPPPTSNNLYESLVEDLGRNGPRGMVLIGPQDHLQAALLTAAHNYTNLHWVLAPTGPIQESVFQGMHGVSGALVVRRDSQTVPEFGEHFLSVTASDTTLYPPVTH
;
A
#
# COMPACT_ATOMS: atom_id res chain seq x y z
N GLY A 1 8.39 -5.68 -14.76
CA GLY A 1 7.57 -5.09 -13.68
C GLY A 1 8.33 -3.91 -13.10
N SER A 2 7.60 -2.94 -12.54
CA SER A 2 8.09 -1.83 -11.67
C SER A 2 8.07 -0.36 -12.16
N GLU A 3 7.63 0.00 -13.38
CA GLU A 3 7.53 1.44 -13.74
C GLU A 3 6.26 2.12 -13.21
N ASP A 4 5.18 1.37 -13.01
CA ASP A 4 3.89 1.93 -12.58
C ASP A 4 3.89 2.51 -11.15
N GLN A 5 4.83 2.13 -10.29
CA GLN A 5 4.83 2.56 -8.89
C GLN A 5 5.56 3.89 -8.67
N VAL A 6 6.40 4.33 -9.62
CA VAL A 6 7.26 5.52 -9.44
C VAL A 6 6.46 6.77 -9.07
N PRO A 7 5.37 7.14 -9.79
CA PRO A 7 4.65 8.37 -9.47
C PRO A 7 3.99 8.35 -8.09
N GLN A 8 3.57 7.16 -7.61
CA GLN A 8 3.01 7.00 -6.27
C GLN A 8 4.09 7.18 -5.20
N LEU A 9 5.29 6.64 -5.42
CA LEU A 9 6.42 6.82 -4.51
C LEU A 9 6.90 8.28 -4.47
N GLU A 10 6.91 8.98 -5.59
CA GLU A 10 7.21 10.42 -5.64
C GLU A 10 6.17 11.24 -4.86
N ALA A 11 4.88 10.92 -5.02
CA ALA A 11 3.80 11.56 -4.27
C ALA A 11 3.93 11.29 -2.75
N LEU A 12 4.34 10.08 -2.35
CA LEU A 12 4.65 9.77 -0.96
C LEU A 12 5.75 10.68 -0.42
N MET A 13 6.83 10.89 -1.15
CA MET A 13 7.91 11.76 -0.69
C MET A 13 7.42 13.19 -0.44
N GLN A 14 6.64 13.75 -1.37
CA GLN A 14 6.06 15.08 -1.18
C GLN A 14 5.14 15.14 0.03
N LEU A 15 4.35 14.09 0.28
CA LEU A 15 3.51 13.98 1.46
C LEU A 15 4.35 13.95 2.75
N LEU A 16 5.37 13.09 2.83
CA LEU A 16 6.24 12.96 4.00
C LEU A 16 6.94 14.29 4.34
N VAL A 17 7.44 15.00 3.33
CA VAL A 17 8.04 16.33 3.49
C VAL A 17 7.02 17.34 4.03
N ARG A 18 5.78 17.35 3.51
CA ARG A 18 4.71 18.25 4.01
C ARG A 18 4.31 17.94 5.45
N LEU A 19 4.39 16.68 5.86
CA LEU A 19 4.16 16.26 7.23
C LEU A 19 5.36 16.53 8.16
N ASN A 20 6.48 17.05 7.64
CA ASN A 20 7.76 17.20 8.32
C ASN A 20 8.30 15.88 8.89
N TRP A 21 8.01 14.75 8.23
CA TRP A 21 8.54 13.45 8.63
C TRP A 21 9.91 13.24 8.01
N THR A 22 10.95 13.53 8.78
CA THR A 22 12.36 13.35 8.35
C THR A 22 12.88 11.95 8.64
N SER A 23 12.12 11.10 9.34
CA SER A 23 12.48 9.72 9.64
C SER A 23 11.24 8.84 9.62
N VAL A 24 11.27 7.77 8.84
CA VAL A 24 10.17 6.81 8.68
C VAL A 24 10.70 5.38 8.70
N ALA A 25 9.83 4.44 9.01
CA ALA A 25 10.08 3.03 8.76
C ALA A 25 9.11 2.53 7.68
N VAL A 26 9.59 1.64 6.81
CA VAL A 26 8.90 1.26 5.57
C VAL A 26 8.77 -0.25 5.44
N ALA A 27 7.60 -0.72 5.00
CA ALA A 27 7.40 -2.09 4.55
C ALA A 27 6.91 -2.11 3.11
N ALA A 28 7.47 -3.00 2.29
CA ALA A 28 7.12 -3.10 0.87
C ALA A 28 7.08 -4.57 0.39
N PRO A 29 6.48 -4.89 -0.78
CA PRO A 29 6.33 -6.28 -1.22
C PRO A 29 7.63 -6.87 -1.78
N SER A 30 8.65 -6.05 -2.06
CA SER A 30 9.92 -6.53 -2.59
C SER A 30 11.09 -5.58 -2.31
N ILE A 31 12.31 -6.12 -2.40
CA ILE A 31 13.56 -5.37 -2.23
C ILE A 31 13.67 -4.24 -3.28
N GLN A 32 13.21 -4.47 -4.51
CA GLN A 32 13.27 -3.46 -5.56
C GLN A 32 12.45 -2.21 -5.19
N VAL A 33 11.25 -2.41 -4.60
CA VAL A 33 10.40 -1.30 -4.14
C VAL A 33 11.05 -0.56 -2.97
N LEU A 34 11.66 -1.30 -2.02
CA LEU A 34 12.41 -0.69 -0.91
C LEU A 34 13.59 0.15 -1.40
N GLN A 35 14.39 -0.37 -2.33
CA GLN A 35 15.53 0.36 -2.91
C GLN A 35 15.07 1.64 -3.60
N GLN A 36 13.98 1.57 -4.36
CA GLN A 36 13.42 2.73 -5.04
C GLN A 36 12.88 3.77 -4.06
N PHE A 37 12.15 3.33 -3.03
CA PHE A 37 11.69 4.20 -1.95
C PHE A 37 12.87 4.87 -1.25
N GLY A 38 13.90 4.11 -0.88
CA GLY A 38 15.10 4.61 -0.22
C GLY A 38 15.86 5.65 -1.06
N HIS A 39 15.95 5.44 -2.38
CA HIS A 39 16.55 6.41 -3.30
C HIS A 39 15.80 7.75 -3.30
N LEU A 40 14.47 7.70 -3.43
CA LEU A 40 13.62 8.89 -3.42
C LEU A 40 13.59 9.59 -2.05
N ALA A 41 13.61 8.80 -0.97
CA ALA A 41 13.68 9.29 0.41
C ALA A 41 14.98 10.06 0.65
N ALA A 42 16.12 9.52 0.21
CA ALA A 42 17.41 10.19 0.31
C ALA A 42 17.44 11.53 -0.45
N GLN A 43 16.88 11.58 -1.66
CA GLN A 43 16.75 12.83 -2.43
C GLN A 43 15.88 13.86 -1.71
N SER A 44 14.85 13.39 -0.99
CA SER A 44 13.87 14.21 -0.27
C SER A 44 14.29 14.53 1.18
N ARG A 45 15.50 14.14 1.60
CA ARG A 45 16.01 14.29 2.98
C ARG A 45 15.15 13.60 4.03
N VAL A 46 14.58 12.45 3.68
CA VAL A 46 13.87 11.55 4.59
C VAL A 46 14.75 10.34 4.87
N CYS A 47 15.03 10.08 6.14
CA CYS A 47 15.77 8.91 6.58
C CYS A 47 14.85 7.69 6.69
N VAL A 48 15.31 6.54 6.22
CA VAL A 48 14.66 5.25 6.46
C VAL A 48 15.32 4.61 7.67
N GLY A 49 14.63 4.62 8.81
CA GLY A 49 15.15 4.10 10.08
C GLY A 49 15.05 2.58 10.22
N ALA A 50 14.05 1.99 9.57
CA ALA A 50 13.89 0.55 9.44
C ALA A 50 13.16 0.21 8.14
N GLU A 51 13.50 -0.94 7.56
CA GLU A 51 12.86 -1.46 6.36
C GLU A 51 12.55 -2.95 6.51
N ALA A 52 11.41 -3.38 5.96
CA ALA A 52 11.00 -4.77 5.98
C ALA A 52 10.30 -5.18 4.68
N ILE A 53 10.38 -6.46 4.35
CA ILE A 53 9.57 -7.06 3.28
C ILE A 53 8.25 -7.52 3.91
N LEU A 54 7.13 -7.19 3.27
CA LEU A 54 5.82 -7.67 3.70
C LEU A 54 5.75 -9.20 3.58
N PRO A 55 5.45 -9.93 4.66
CA PRO A 55 5.32 -11.38 4.63
C PRO A 55 4.02 -11.78 3.91
N PRO A 56 3.85 -13.07 3.56
CA PRO A 56 2.58 -13.57 3.04
C PRO A 56 1.41 -13.25 3.99
N PRO A 57 0.23 -12.86 3.48
CA PRO A 57 -0.92 -12.40 4.29
C PRO A 57 -1.45 -13.46 5.25
N THR A 58 -1.12 -14.74 5.03
CA THR A 58 -1.52 -15.88 5.87
C THR A 58 -0.66 -16.06 7.12
N SER A 59 0.40 -15.25 7.31
CA SER A 59 1.42 -15.45 8.35
C SER A 59 1.32 -14.42 9.48
N ASN A 60 0.31 -14.54 10.35
CA ASN A 60 0.05 -13.57 11.43
C ASN A 60 1.28 -13.29 12.31
N ASN A 61 2.00 -14.34 12.73
CA ASN A 61 3.18 -14.21 13.60
C ASN A 61 4.30 -13.40 12.94
N LEU A 62 4.42 -13.46 11.61
CA LEU A 62 5.43 -12.69 10.87
C LEU A 62 5.06 -11.21 10.80
N TYR A 63 3.77 -10.87 10.77
CA TYR A 63 3.34 -9.49 10.87
C TYR A 63 3.58 -8.90 12.25
N GLU A 64 3.46 -9.70 13.32
CA GLU A 64 3.78 -9.24 14.68
C GLU A 64 5.25 -8.85 14.79
N SER A 65 6.16 -9.73 14.33
CA SER A 65 7.58 -9.43 14.28
C SER A 65 7.90 -8.23 13.39
N LEU A 66 7.24 -8.11 12.22
CA LEU A 66 7.43 -6.98 11.32
C LEU A 66 7.06 -5.65 11.98
N VAL A 67 5.90 -5.56 12.63
CA VAL A 67 5.47 -4.32 13.29
C VAL A 67 6.36 -4.00 14.49
N GLU A 68 6.79 -5.02 15.24
CA GLU A 68 7.72 -4.85 16.35
C GLU A 68 9.08 -4.32 15.88
N ASP A 69 9.65 -4.91 14.83
CA ASP A 69 10.96 -4.53 14.30
C ASP A 69 10.95 -3.13 13.70
N LEU A 70 9.89 -2.78 12.95
CA LEU A 70 9.73 -1.44 12.39
C LEU A 70 9.47 -0.38 13.47
N GLY A 71 8.80 -0.75 14.57
CA GLY A 71 8.50 0.13 15.69
C GLY A 71 9.63 0.32 16.70
N ARG A 72 10.64 -0.56 16.72
CA ARG A 72 11.62 -0.66 17.83
C ARG A 72 12.61 0.50 17.96
N ASN A 73 12.75 1.40 16.98
CA ASN A 73 13.86 2.38 16.97
C ASN A 73 13.51 3.81 16.48
N GLY A 74 12.33 4.33 16.83
CA GLY A 74 12.13 5.79 16.87
C GLY A 74 11.31 6.49 15.77
N PRO A 75 11.06 5.96 14.55
CA PRO A 75 10.13 6.63 13.64
C PRO A 75 8.69 6.40 14.11
N ARG A 76 7.97 7.50 14.39
CA ARG A 76 6.52 7.45 14.61
C ARG A 76 5.74 7.24 13.31
N GLY A 77 6.38 7.46 12.17
CA GLY A 77 5.81 7.30 10.83
C GLY A 77 6.10 5.91 10.25
N MET A 78 5.05 5.15 9.99
CA MET A 78 5.06 3.88 9.28
C MET A 78 4.57 4.10 7.86
N VAL A 79 5.34 3.65 6.86
CA VAL A 79 4.93 3.63 5.45
C VAL A 79 4.74 2.18 5.01
N LEU A 80 3.53 1.81 4.62
CA LEU A 80 3.24 0.47 4.08
C LEU A 80 2.89 0.57 2.60
N ILE A 81 3.65 -0.12 1.77
CA ILE A 81 3.47 -0.17 0.31
C ILE A 81 3.10 -1.60 -0.05
N GLY A 82 2.01 -1.82 -0.78
CA GLY A 82 1.70 -3.18 -1.23
C GLY A 82 0.23 -3.45 -1.55
N PRO A 83 -0.12 -4.72 -1.81
CA PRO A 83 -1.49 -5.13 -2.06
C PRO A 83 -2.37 -5.02 -0.81
N GLN A 84 -3.68 -4.84 -1.01
CA GLN A 84 -4.65 -4.56 0.06
C GLN A 84 -4.61 -5.59 1.20
N ASP A 85 -4.55 -6.87 0.88
CA ASP A 85 -4.51 -7.99 1.84
C ASP A 85 -3.30 -7.93 2.77
N HIS A 86 -2.12 -7.59 2.23
CA HIS A 86 -0.92 -7.40 3.04
C HIS A 86 -1.02 -6.17 3.95
N LEU A 87 -1.53 -5.05 3.41
CA LEU A 87 -1.74 -3.83 4.19
C LEU A 87 -2.73 -4.09 5.33
N GLN A 88 -3.83 -4.78 5.04
CA GLN A 88 -4.83 -5.14 6.04
C GLN A 88 -4.24 -6.02 7.14
N ALA A 89 -3.45 -7.04 6.80
CA ALA A 89 -2.81 -7.91 7.78
C ALA A 89 -1.87 -7.13 8.71
N ALA A 90 -1.02 -6.26 8.17
CA ALA A 90 -0.14 -5.42 8.98
C ALA A 90 -0.92 -4.48 9.92
N LEU A 91 -1.98 -3.84 9.41
CA LEU A 91 -2.79 -2.92 10.18
C LEU A 91 -3.59 -3.62 11.28
N LEU A 92 -4.15 -4.80 11.03
CA LEU A 92 -4.86 -5.59 12.04
C LEU A 92 -3.94 -5.97 13.19
N THR A 93 -2.73 -6.44 12.87
CA THR A 93 -1.72 -6.74 13.88
C THR A 93 -1.32 -5.50 14.68
N ALA A 94 -1.17 -4.35 14.01
CA ALA A 94 -0.77 -3.13 14.67
C ALA A 94 -1.89 -2.49 15.52
N ALA A 95 -3.15 -2.60 15.09
CA ALA A 95 -4.30 -1.94 15.72
C ALA A 95 -4.48 -2.35 17.20
N HIS A 96 -4.05 -3.55 17.57
CA HIS A 96 -4.15 -4.05 18.94
C HIS A 96 -2.99 -3.63 19.85
N ASN A 97 -1.79 -3.47 19.29
CA ASN A 97 -0.55 -3.39 20.06
C ASN A 97 0.18 -2.04 19.93
N TYR A 98 -0.14 -1.24 18.90
CA TYR A 98 0.63 -0.05 18.53
C TYR A 98 -0.26 1.14 18.14
N THR A 99 -0.80 1.84 19.14
CA THR A 99 -1.70 2.99 18.95
C THR A 99 -0.99 4.33 18.73
N ASN A 100 0.32 4.40 18.98
CA ASN A 100 1.13 5.62 18.88
C ASN A 100 1.86 5.77 17.54
N LEU A 101 1.53 4.93 16.56
CA LEU A 101 2.10 4.96 15.22
C LEU A 101 1.18 5.73 14.28
N HIS A 102 1.78 6.53 13.40
CA HIS A 102 1.11 7.21 12.32
C HIS A 102 1.35 6.46 11.02
N TRP A 103 0.27 6.18 10.29
CA TRP A 103 0.31 5.29 9.13
C TRP A 103 0.16 6.06 7.83
N VAL A 104 1.03 5.76 6.87
CA VAL A 104 0.88 6.15 5.47
C VAL A 104 0.83 4.88 4.64
N LEU A 105 -0.23 4.72 3.86
CA LEU A 105 -0.49 3.54 3.05
C LEU A 105 -0.38 3.90 1.57
N ALA A 106 0.31 3.07 0.82
CA ALA A 106 0.48 3.17 -0.63
C ALA A 106 0.05 1.85 -1.29
N PRO A 107 -1.26 1.65 -1.50
CA PRO A 107 -1.76 0.44 -2.11
C PRO A 107 -1.30 0.34 -3.57
N THR A 108 -0.83 -0.84 -3.98
CA THR A 108 -0.44 -1.13 -5.38
C THR A 108 -1.63 -1.45 -6.28
N GLY A 109 -2.85 -1.26 -5.78
CA GLY A 109 -4.12 -1.55 -6.44
C GLY A 109 -5.28 -0.83 -5.76
N PRO A 110 -6.54 -1.22 -6.02
CA PRO A 110 -7.67 -0.65 -5.32
C PRO A 110 -7.58 -0.97 -3.82
N ILE A 111 -8.02 -0.01 -3.00
CA ILE A 111 -8.20 -0.20 -1.55
C ILE A 111 -9.65 0.09 -1.21
N GLN A 112 -10.32 -0.90 -0.62
CA GLN A 112 -11.69 -0.80 -0.16
C GLN A 112 -11.71 -0.19 1.24
N GLU A 113 -12.70 0.68 1.51
CA GLU A 113 -12.86 1.28 2.84
C GLU A 113 -13.19 0.23 3.92
N SER A 114 -13.80 -0.89 3.51
CA SER A 114 -14.09 -2.04 4.38
C SER A 114 -12.85 -2.59 5.08
N VAL A 115 -11.66 -2.40 4.49
CA VAL A 115 -10.40 -2.77 5.11
C VAL A 115 -10.26 -2.13 6.48
N PHE A 116 -10.62 -0.86 6.64
CA PHE A 116 -10.40 -0.10 7.88
C PHE A 116 -11.45 -0.36 8.97
N GLN A 117 -12.48 -1.15 8.69
CA GLN A 117 -13.55 -1.40 9.64
C GLN A 117 -13.03 -2.19 10.85
N GLY A 118 -13.34 -1.70 12.06
CA GLY A 118 -12.90 -2.31 13.32
C GLY A 118 -11.46 -2.01 13.74
N MET A 119 -10.71 -1.22 12.96
CA MET A 119 -9.30 -0.90 13.24
C MET A 119 -9.11 0.43 13.97
N HIS A 120 -9.59 0.51 15.22
CA HIS A 120 -9.53 1.75 16.02
C HIS A 120 -8.10 2.26 16.28
N GLY A 121 -7.10 1.37 16.35
CA GLY A 121 -5.70 1.72 16.54
C GLY A 121 -5.02 2.37 15.33
N VAL A 122 -5.70 2.45 14.19
CA VAL A 122 -5.18 2.99 12.92
C VAL A 122 -5.90 4.28 12.52
N SER A 123 -6.56 4.94 13.48
CA SER A 123 -7.23 6.22 13.25
C SER A 123 -6.23 7.27 12.76
N GLY A 124 -6.60 8.00 11.69
CA GLY A 124 -5.75 9.01 11.08
C GLY A 124 -4.72 8.47 10.07
N ALA A 125 -4.85 7.21 9.62
CA ALA A 125 -4.07 6.72 8.49
C ALA A 125 -4.29 7.58 7.24
N LEU A 126 -3.18 7.91 6.57
CA LEU A 126 -3.20 8.57 5.28
C LEU A 126 -3.03 7.53 4.18
N VAL A 127 -3.82 7.64 3.11
CA VAL A 127 -3.77 6.69 2.00
C VAL A 127 -3.48 7.44 0.71
N VAL A 128 -2.38 7.08 0.05
CA VAL A 128 -1.99 7.63 -1.25
C VAL A 128 -2.34 6.60 -2.31
N ARG A 129 -3.41 6.84 -3.06
CA ARG A 129 -3.86 5.99 -4.17
C ARG A 129 -3.91 6.79 -5.47
N ARG A 130 -3.82 6.08 -6.60
CA ARG A 130 -4.15 6.69 -7.89
C ARG A 130 -5.60 7.14 -7.87
N ASP A 131 -5.85 8.29 -8.48
CA ASP A 131 -7.20 8.79 -8.62
C ASP A 131 -8.01 7.84 -9.51
N SER A 132 -9.27 7.64 -9.16
CA SER A 132 -10.18 6.75 -9.88
C SER A 132 -11.24 7.59 -10.57
N GLN A 133 -11.32 7.45 -11.89
CA GLN A 133 -12.35 8.08 -12.71
C GLN A 133 -13.50 7.10 -12.95
N THR A 134 -14.73 7.58 -12.81
CA THR A 134 -15.89 6.88 -13.37
C THR A 134 -15.88 7.02 -14.89
N VAL A 135 -15.89 5.89 -15.59
CA VAL A 135 -16.09 5.86 -17.04
C VAL A 135 -17.60 5.79 -17.30
N PRO A 136 -18.22 6.83 -17.91
CA PRO A 136 -19.64 6.79 -18.25
C PRO A 136 -19.97 5.55 -19.09
N GLU A 137 -21.17 4.99 -18.91
CA GLU A 137 -21.70 3.84 -19.68
C GLU A 137 -20.92 2.53 -19.52
N PHE A 138 -19.77 2.51 -18.84
CA PHE A 138 -18.97 1.30 -18.64
C PHE A 138 -19.77 0.20 -17.94
N GLY A 139 -20.56 0.56 -16.93
CA GLY A 139 -21.42 -0.41 -16.22
C GLY A 139 -22.49 -1.03 -17.12
N GLU A 140 -23.13 -0.22 -17.97
CA GLU A 140 -24.17 -0.69 -18.90
C GLU A 140 -23.56 -1.59 -19.98
N HIS A 141 -22.41 -1.18 -20.53
CA HIS A 141 -21.67 -2.00 -21.48
C HIS A 141 -21.22 -3.32 -20.85
N PHE A 142 -20.65 -3.29 -19.64
CA PHE A 142 -20.21 -4.49 -18.94
C PHE A 142 -21.36 -5.49 -18.71
N LEU A 143 -22.56 -5.02 -18.37
CA LEU A 143 -23.74 -5.87 -18.21
C LEU A 143 -24.29 -6.41 -19.55
N SER A 144 -24.00 -5.74 -20.66
CA SER A 144 -24.40 -6.19 -22.00
C SER A 144 -23.52 -7.30 -22.57
N VAL A 145 -22.31 -7.49 -22.02
CA VAL A 145 -21.39 -8.55 -22.43
C VAL A 145 -21.97 -9.91 -22.02
N THR A 146 -22.12 -10.81 -23.00
CA THR A 146 -22.58 -12.18 -22.79
C THR A 146 -21.53 -13.19 -23.24
N ALA A 147 -21.63 -14.45 -22.77
CA ALA A 147 -20.71 -15.52 -23.19
C ALA A 147 -20.75 -15.84 -24.71
N SER A 148 -21.75 -15.30 -25.42
CA SER A 148 -21.92 -15.40 -26.87
C SER A 148 -21.21 -14.28 -27.65
N ASP A 149 -20.59 -13.33 -26.95
CA ASP A 149 -20.00 -12.15 -27.57
C ASP A 149 -18.69 -12.49 -28.29
N THR A 150 -18.81 -12.68 -29.60
CA THR A 150 -17.72 -13.09 -30.51
C THR A 150 -16.59 -12.08 -30.64
N THR A 151 -16.77 -10.86 -30.11
CA THR A 151 -15.74 -9.82 -30.09
C THR A 151 -14.68 -10.07 -29.00
N LEU A 152 -15.06 -10.75 -27.91
CA LEU A 152 -14.18 -11.09 -26.78
C LEU A 152 -13.66 -12.53 -26.87
N TYR A 153 -14.42 -13.42 -27.51
CA TYR A 153 -14.04 -14.81 -27.75
C TYR A 153 -14.18 -15.11 -29.25
N PRO A 154 -13.15 -14.82 -30.07
CA PRO A 154 -13.21 -15.18 -31.49
C PRO A 154 -13.36 -16.70 -31.61
N PRO A 155 -14.26 -17.18 -32.50
CA PRO A 155 -14.47 -18.62 -32.65
C PRO A 155 -13.16 -19.28 -33.08
N VAL A 156 -12.81 -20.37 -32.40
CA VAL A 156 -11.66 -21.20 -32.77
C VAL A 156 -11.97 -21.81 -34.13
N THR A 157 -11.38 -21.26 -35.19
CA THR A 157 -11.46 -21.83 -36.54
C THR A 157 -10.62 -23.11 -36.57
N HIS A 158 -11.30 -24.25 -36.75
CA HIS A 158 -10.70 -25.55 -37.04
C HIS A 158 -10.30 -25.66 -38.52
#